data_AF-A0A286FLU7-F1
#
_entry.id   AF-A0A286FLU7-F1
#
_cell.length_a   1.000
_cell.length_b   1.000
_cell.length_c   1.000
_cell.angle_alpha   90.00
_cell.angle_beta   90.00
_cell.angle_gamma   90.00
#
_symmetry.space_group_name_H-M   'P 1'
#
loop_
_entity.id
_entity.type
_entity.pdbx_description
1 polymer ?
#
loop_
_entity_poly.entity_id
_entity_poly.type
_entity_poly.pdbx_seq_one_letter_code
_entity_poly.pdbx_strand_id
1 'polypeptide(L)'
;MRSLYDLHAEGGDEAKFAEQFTHQWHAGDWHAAEDHWEQLVVRMLRAKGLEMYSAESAMRQAEMYIRNFAETALPVPGSRCPLCGTSS
;
A
#
# COMPACT_ATOMS: atom_id res chain seq x y z
N MET A 1 -2.56 -8.59 -7.05
CA MET A 1 -2.56 -7.35 -6.26
C MET A 1 -3.33 -6.34 -7.05
N ARG A 2 -4.21 -5.58 -6.40
CA ARG A 2 -4.91 -4.46 -7.05
C ARG A 2 -4.01 -3.23 -7.09
N SER A 3 -4.02 -2.49 -8.19
CA SER A 3 -3.32 -1.20 -8.27
C SER A 3 -4.05 -0.14 -7.44
N LEU A 4 -3.37 0.95 -7.02
CA LEU A 4 -4.07 2.07 -6.36
C LEU A 4 -5.10 2.71 -7.31
N TYR A 5 -4.86 2.70 -8.62
CA TYR A 5 -5.83 3.17 -9.61
C TYR A 5 -7.08 2.29 -9.65
N ASP A 6 -6.94 0.96 -9.56
CA ASP A 6 -8.10 0.06 -9.49
C ASP A 6 -8.89 0.28 -8.20
N LEU A 7 -8.20 0.45 -7.06
CA LEU A 7 -8.81 0.78 -5.77
C LEU A 7 -9.55 2.13 -5.84
N HIS A 8 -8.99 3.12 -6.53
CA HIS A 8 -9.63 4.41 -6.75
C HIS A 8 -10.88 4.30 -7.63
N ALA A 9 -10.81 3.51 -8.70
CA ALA A 9 -11.92 3.29 -9.61
C ALA A 9 -13.08 2.49 -8.98
N GLU A 10 -12.78 1.60 -8.02
CA GLU A 10 -13.80 0.81 -7.29
C GLU A 10 -14.74 1.70 -6.45
N GLY A 11 -14.28 2.89 -6.06
CA GLY A 11 -15.09 3.85 -5.29
C GLY A 11 -15.17 3.52 -3.79
N GLY A 12 -16.06 4.21 -3.08
CA GLY A 12 -16.34 3.93 -1.67
C GLY A 12 -15.11 4.10 -0.77
N ASP A 13 -14.86 3.12 0.10
CA ASP A 13 -13.75 3.16 1.03
C ASP A 13 -12.40 2.83 0.37
N GLU A 14 -12.40 2.04 -0.71
CA GLU A 14 -11.19 1.77 -1.49
C GLU A 14 -10.65 3.07 -2.12
N ALA A 15 -11.53 3.90 -2.67
CA ALA A 15 -11.15 5.17 -3.25
C ALA A 15 -10.64 6.17 -2.21
N LYS A 16 -11.29 6.24 -1.04
CA LYS A 16 -10.83 7.09 0.07
C LYS A 16 -9.44 6.65 0.55
N PHE A 17 -9.20 5.34 0.65
CA PHE A 17 -7.88 4.82 1.01
C PHE A 17 -6.84 5.26 -0.02
N ALA A 18 -7.10 5.03 -1.32
CA ALA A 18 -6.17 5.38 -2.39
C ALA A 18 -5.86 6.89 -2.41
N GLU A 19 -6.88 7.74 -2.21
CA GLU A 19 -6.72 9.19 -2.10
C GLU A 19 -5.90 9.59 -0.87
N GLN A 20 -6.21 9.04 0.32
CA GLN A 20 -5.48 9.37 1.53
C GLN A 20 -4.03 8.93 1.46
N PHE A 21 -3.78 7.70 0.99
CA PHE A 21 -2.44 7.16 0.79
C PHE A 21 -1.63 8.10 -0.10
N THR A 22 -2.18 8.46 -1.26
CA THR A 22 -1.51 9.32 -2.24
C THR A 22 -1.31 10.75 -1.73
N HIS A 23 -2.32 11.38 -1.15
CA HIS A 23 -2.23 12.77 -0.73
C HIS A 23 -1.38 12.96 0.52
N GLN A 24 -1.49 12.09 1.52
CA GLN A 24 -0.80 12.28 2.79
C GLN A 24 0.68 11.87 2.73
N TRP A 25 0.99 10.77 2.05
CA TRP A 25 2.36 10.26 1.99
C TRP A 25 3.12 10.66 0.73
N HIS A 26 2.42 10.99 -0.36
CA HIS A 26 3.01 11.27 -1.67
C HIS A 26 2.64 12.64 -2.22
N ALA A 27 2.01 13.51 -1.42
CA ALA A 27 1.64 14.87 -1.80
C ALA A 27 0.81 14.97 -3.10
N GLY A 28 0.03 13.92 -3.42
CA GLY A 28 -0.78 13.86 -4.64
C GLY A 28 -0.08 13.22 -5.84
N ASP A 29 1.19 12.80 -5.72
CA ASP A 29 1.90 12.07 -6.77
C ASP A 29 1.41 10.62 -6.84
N TRP A 30 0.41 10.39 -7.69
CA TRP A 30 -0.18 9.08 -7.93
C TRP A 30 0.79 8.07 -8.54
N HIS A 31 1.80 8.52 -9.30
CA HIS A 31 2.77 7.61 -9.90
C HIS A 31 3.72 7.07 -8.84
N ALA A 32 4.27 7.95 -8.00
CA ALA A 32 5.11 7.54 -6.87
C ALA A 32 4.31 6.73 -5.83
N ALA A 33 3.04 7.06 -5.61
CA ALA A 33 2.17 6.31 -4.72
C ALA A 33 1.94 4.88 -5.23
N GLU A 34 1.67 4.70 -6.52
CA GLU A 34 1.49 3.38 -7.14
C GLU A 34 2.76 2.54 -6.99
N ASP A 35 3.91 3.05 -7.42
CA ASP A 35 5.18 2.33 -7.33
C ASP A 35 5.49 1.92 -5.87
N HIS A 36 5.29 2.83 -4.91
CA HIS A 36 5.53 2.53 -3.51
C HIS A 36 4.51 1.55 -2.92
N TRP A 37 3.25 1.58 -3.36
CA TRP A 37 2.24 0.59 -2.98
C TRP A 37 2.66 -0.81 -3.45
N GLU A 38 3.02 -0.96 -4.72
CA GLU A 38 3.47 -2.23 -5.28
C GLU A 38 4.70 -2.76 -4.51
N GLN A 39 5.69 -1.89 -4.28
CA GLN A 39 6.90 -2.25 -3.56
C GLN A 39 6.64 -2.67 -2.11
N LEU A 40 5.75 -1.97 -1.39
CA LEU A 40 5.39 -2.34 -0.02
C LEU A 40 4.74 -3.73 0.03
N VAL A 41 3.78 -4.00 -0.87
CA VAL A 41 3.10 -5.31 -0.94
C VAL A 41 4.07 -6.41 -1.31
N VAL A 42 4.95 -6.20 -2.30
CA VAL A 42 5.98 -7.18 -2.69
C VAL A 42 6.99 -7.41 -1.57
N ARG A 43 7.41 -6.36 -0.84
CA ARG A 43 8.28 -6.51 0.35
C ARG A 43 7.58 -7.33 1.42
N MET A 44 6.29 -7.10 1.68
CA MET A 44 5.52 -7.88 2.66
C MET A 44 5.39 -9.34 2.25
N LEU A 45 5.14 -9.60 0.96
CA LEU A 45 5.07 -10.94 0.40
C LEU A 45 6.37 -11.73 0.65
N ARG A 46 7.53 -11.05 0.59
CA ARG A 46 8.85 -11.64 0.83
C ARG A 46 9.24 -11.74 2.31
N ALA A 47 8.72 -10.85 3.16
CA ALA A 47 9.18 -10.68 4.54
C ALA A 47 8.49 -11.59 5.57
N LYS A 48 7.32 -12.13 5.24
CA LYS A 48 6.55 -12.99 6.14
C LYS A 48 6.56 -14.40 5.59
N GLY A 49 6.67 -15.40 6.47
CA GLY A 49 6.55 -16.83 6.18
C GLY A 49 5.19 -17.23 5.59
N LEU A 50 4.87 -16.68 4.42
CA LEU A 50 3.68 -16.91 3.62
C LEU A 50 3.89 -18.09 2.66
N GLU A 51 5.02 -18.79 2.78
CA GLU A 51 5.37 -19.99 2.01
C GLU A 51 4.33 -21.11 2.16
N MET A 52 3.54 -21.08 3.25
CA MET A 52 2.46 -22.04 3.49
C MET A 52 1.18 -21.74 2.68
N TYR A 53 1.08 -20.57 2.06
CA TYR A 53 -0.05 -20.17 1.24
C TYR A 53 0.23 -20.39 -0.25
N SER A 54 -0.83 -20.57 -1.04
CA SER A 54 -0.72 -20.47 -2.49
C SER A 54 -0.26 -19.06 -2.88
N ALA A 55 0.36 -18.91 -4.05
CA ALA A 55 0.84 -17.60 -4.51
C ALA A 55 -0.27 -16.53 -4.51
N GLU A 56 -1.49 -16.89 -4.91
CA GLU A 56 -2.65 -16.00 -4.91
C GLU A 56 -3.06 -15.59 -3.49
N SER A 57 -3.15 -16.56 -2.56
CA SER A 57 -3.49 -16.28 -1.17
C SER A 57 -2.40 -15.47 -0.47
N ALA A 58 -1.13 -15.77 -0.70
CA ALA A 58 0.00 -15.02 -0.17
C ALA A 58 -0.04 -13.56 -0.63
N MET A 59 -0.33 -13.32 -1.91
CA MET A 59 -0.46 -11.98 -2.46
C MET A 59 -1.62 -11.21 -1.82
N ARG A 60 -2.80 -11.83 -1.67
CA ARG A 60 -3.94 -11.19 -0.98
C ARG A 60 -3.62 -10.85 0.48
N GLN A 61 -2.94 -11.74 1.18
CA GLN A 61 -2.55 -11.49 2.58
C GLN A 61 -1.53 -10.35 2.68
N ALA A 62 -0.53 -10.32 1.78
CA ALA A 62 0.44 -9.23 1.74
C ALA A 62 -0.23 -7.87 1.47
N GLU A 63 -1.16 -7.81 0.52
CA GLU A 63 -1.98 -6.62 0.23
C GLU A 63 -2.74 -6.16 1.49
N MET A 64 -3.45 -7.08 2.14
CA MET A 64 -4.22 -6.79 3.36
C MET A 64 -3.32 -6.30 4.51
N TYR A 65 -2.14 -6.88 4.71
CA TYR A 65 -1.21 -6.43 5.74
C TYR A 65 -0.72 -5.00 5.52
N ILE A 66 -0.34 -4.66 4.29
CA ILE A 66 0.12 -3.31 3.96
C ILE A 66 -1.02 -2.30 4.04
N ARG A 67 -2.22 -2.68 3.60
CA ARG A 67 -3.41 -1.85 3.76
C ARG A 67 -3.69 -1.53 5.22
N ASN A 68 -3.79 -2.54 6.08
CA ASN A 68 -4.06 -2.35 7.51
C ASN A 68 -2.98 -1.50 8.18
N PHE A 69 -1.72 -1.70 7.80
CA PHE A 69 -0.62 -0.86 8.24
C PHE A 69 -0.81 0.61 7.83
N ALA A 70 -1.10 0.85 6.55
CA ALA A 70 -1.29 2.20 6.02
C ALA A 70 -2.53 2.88 6.64
N GLU A 71 -3.66 2.19 6.75
CA GLU A 71 -4.88 2.73 7.40
C GLU A 71 -4.64 3.10 8.87
N THR A 72 -3.75 2.39 9.57
CA THR A 72 -3.38 2.74 10.95
C THR A 72 -2.41 3.93 11.01
N ALA A 73 -1.51 4.04 10.04
CA ALA A 73 -0.43 5.01 10.05
C ALA A 73 -0.80 6.36 9.42
N LEU A 74 -1.61 6.37 8.35
CA LEU A 74 -2.02 7.58 7.64
C LEU A 74 -2.61 8.64 8.58
N PRO A 75 -3.59 8.33 9.47
CA PRO A 75 -4.18 9.34 10.35
C PRO A 75 -3.20 9.97 11.36
N VAL A 76 -2.02 9.38 11.58
CA VAL A 76 -1.02 9.88 12.54
C VAL A 76 -0.28 11.07 11.94
N PRO A 77 -0.33 12.27 12.58
CA PRO A 77 0.36 13.45 12.09
C PRO A 77 1.87 13.21 11.93
N GLY A 78 2.41 13.56 10.75
CA GLY A 78 3.83 13.39 10.44
C GLY A 78 4.24 11.97 10.04
N SER A 79 3.29 11.03 9.93
CA SER A 79 3.55 9.73 9.31
C SER A 79 4.03 9.92 7.86
N ARG A 80 4.86 8.99 7.39
CA ARG A 80 5.41 9.00 6.03
C ARG A 80 5.38 7.60 5.46
N CYS A 81 5.27 7.51 4.14
CA CYS A 81 5.50 6.26 3.45
C CYS A 81 6.91 5.75 3.78
N PRO A 82 7.08 4.48 4.20
CA PRO A 82 8.39 3.92 4.58
C PRO A 82 9.44 3.95 3.46
N LEU A 83 9.00 4.12 2.21
CA LEU A 83 9.86 4.18 1.03
C LEU A 83 10.24 5.62 0.65
N CYS A 84 9.44 6.61 1.07
CA CYS A 84 9.69 8.04 0.86
C CYS A 84 10.82 8.52 1.80
N GLY A 85 12.06 8.27 1.40
CA GLY A 85 13.26 8.61 2.17
C GLY A 85 14.36 7.56 2.14
N THR A 86 14.09 6.37 1.56
CA THR A 86 15.10 5.33 1.35
C THR A 86 15.78 5.40 -0.03
N SER A 87 15.40 6.36 -0.87
CA SER A 87 16.07 6.64 -2.14
C SER A 87 17.45 7.25 -1.85
N SER A 88 18.48 6.40 -1.87
CA SER A 88 19.89 6.79 -1.85
C SER A 88 20.39 7.00 -3.27
#